data_AF-A0A522EAE3-F1
#
_entry.id   AF-A0A522EAE3-F1
#
_cell.length_a   1.000
_cell.length_b   1.000
_cell.length_c   1.000
_cell.angle_alpha   90.00
_cell.angle_beta   90.00
_cell.angle_gamma   90.00
#
_symmetry.space_group_name_H-M   'P 1'
#
loop_
_entity.id
_entity.type
_entity.pdbx_description
1 polymer ?
#
loop_
_entity_poly.entity_id
_entity_poly.type
_entity_poly.pdbx_seq_one_letter_code
_entity_poly.pdbx_strand_id
1 'polypeptide(L)'
;RSLLFTRGSEITELDLEMPPQSTGADALKDLKDNALGRVEQDFLETALKQHQGDIKKVAENMGITSRAVYGKVKKYEINLADYRSLKSML
;
A
#
# COMPACT_ATOMS: atom_id res chain seq x y z
N ARG A 1 -17.62 7.01 26.76
CA ARG A 1 -16.66 6.77 27.87
C ARG A 1 -15.32 6.53 27.22
N SER A 2 -14.32 7.33 27.54
CA SER A 2 -12.98 7.24 26.93
C SER A 2 -11.99 6.85 28.03
N LEU A 3 -11.10 5.90 27.73
CA LEU A 3 -10.09 5.42 28.67
C LEU A 3 -8.72 5.67 28.04
N LEU A 4 -7.83 6.31 28.79
CA LEU A 4 -6.44 6.59 28.40
C LEU A 4 -5.52 5.76 29.30
N PHE A 5 -4.65 4.96 28.70
CA PHE A 5 -3.65 4.16 29.40
C PHE A 5 -2.27 4.75 29.12
N THR A 6 -1.48 5.02 30.17
CA THR A 6 -0.11 5.50 30.07
C THR A 6 0.84 4.60 30.88
N ARG A 7 2.12 4.58 30.52
CA ARG A 7 3.20 3.93 31.29
C ARG A 7 4.25 4.99 31.64
N GLY A 8 4.37 5.31 32.94
CA GLY A 8 5.31 6.32 33.46
C GLY A 8 4.66 7.22 34.51
N SER A 9 5.48 7.93 35.29
CA SER A 9 5.05 8.87 36.34
C SER A 9 4.92 10.32 35.89
N GLU A 10 5.19 10.61 34.61
CA GLU A 10 5.18 11.95 34.05
C GLU A 10 4.30 11.98 32.80
N ILE A 11 3.44 13.01 32.71
CA ILE A 11 2.62 13.29 31.54
C ILE A 11 3.38 14.30 30.70
N THR A 12 4.02 13.85 29.62
CA THR A 12 4.58 14.73 28.61
C THR A 12 3.49 15.09 27.61
N GLU A 13 3.24 16.39 27.41
CA GLU A 13 2.39 16.89 26.32
C GLU A 13 3.09 16.59 24.99
N LEU A 14 2.65 15.51 24.34
CA LEU A 14 3.06 15.20 22.98
C LEU A 14 2.05 15.87 22.06
N ASP A 15 2.45 17.00 21.47
CA ASP A 15 1.67 17.66 20.42
C ASP A 15 1.74 16.78 19.16
N LEU A 16 0.88 15.76 19.15
CA LEU A 16 0.58 14.98 17.97
C LEU A 16 -0.22 15.93 17.09
N GLU A 17 0.46 16.61 16.17
CA GLU A 17 -0.19 17.34 15.08
C GLU A 17 -1.16 16.38 14.37
N MET A 18 -2.41 16.34 14.85
CA MET A 18 -3.44 15.54 14.23
C MET A 18 -3.72 16.21 12.89
N PRO A 19 -3.55 15.50 11.77
CA PRO A 19 -3.92 16.06 10.49
C PRO A 19 -5.37 16.53 10.57
N PRO A 20 -5.70 17.67 9.93
CA PRO A 20 -7.00 18.30 10.05
C PRO A 20 -8.07 17.24 9.77
N GLN A 21 -8.95 17.04 10.76
CA GLN A 21 -10.05 16.09 10.66
C GLN A 21 -10.91 16.52 9.47
N SER A 22 -10.79 15.80 8.35
CA SER A 22 -11.53 16.10 7.14
C SER A 22 -13.03 15.95 7.44
N THR A 23 -13.84 16.89 6.97
CA THR A 23 -15.29 16.87 7.22
C THR A 23 -15.89 15.56 6.68
N GLY A 24 -16.95 15.05 7.30
CA GLY A 24 -17.38 13.64 7.17
C GLY A 24 -17.60 13.06 5.76
N ALA A 25 -17.73 13.90 4.72
CA ALA A 25 -17.76 13.46 3.32
C ALA A 25 -16.36 13.16 2.76
N ASP A 26 -15.37 14.01 3.08
CA ASP A 26 -13.97 13.86 2.67
C ASP A 26 -13.32 12.69 3.43
N ALA A 27 -13.58 12.57 4.74
CA ALA A 27 -13.10 11.44 5.54
C ALA A 27 -13.60 10.09 5.02
N LEU A 28 -14.85 10.02 4.55
CA LEU A 28 -15.41 8.79 3.98
C LEU A 28 -14.81 8.49 2.60
N LYS A 29 -14.51 9.51 1.80
CA LYS A 29 -13.86 9.37 0.50
C LYS A 29 -12.42 8.89 0.67
N ASP A 30 -11.67 9.52 1.57
CA ASP A 30 -10.30 9.13 1.90
C ASP A 30 -10.25 7.70 2.43
N LEU A 31 -11.20 7.30 3.28
CA LEU A 31 -11.27 5.94 3.81
C LEU A 31 -11.55 4.90 2.71
N LYS A 32 -12.44 5.21 1.77
CA LYS A 32 -12.72 4.35 0.61
C LYS A 32 -11.52 4.26 -0.32
N ASP A 33 -10.90 5.39 -0.65
CA ASP A 33 -9.75 5.45 -1.54
C ASP A 33 -8.55 4.70 -0.95
N ASN A 34 -8.34 4.79 0.37
CA ASN A 34 -7.33 4.01 1.09
C ASN A 34 -7.64 2.50 1.08
N ALA A 35 -8.88 2.09 1.29
CA ALA A 35 -9.27 0.68 1.25
C ALA A 35 -9.09 0.09 -0.15
N LEU A 36 -9.49 0.82 -1.19
CA LEU A 36 -9.27 0.45 -2.60
C LEU A 36 -7.77 0.37 -2.92
N GLY A 37 -6.97 1.31 -2.43
CA GLY A 37 -5.51 1.32 -2.61
C GLY A 37 -4.83 0.07 -2.04
N ARG A 38 -5.24 -0.38 -0.85
CA ARG A 38 -4.70 -1.60 -0.22
C ARG A 38 -5.03 -2.85 -1.03
N VAL A 39 -6.30 -3.02 -1.42
CA VAL A 39 -6.72 -4.16 -2.24
C VAL A 39 -5.96 -4.18 -3.57
N GLU A 40 -5.77 -3.02 -4.18
CA GLU A 40 -5.01 -2.90 -5.43
C GLU A 40 -3.52 -3.27 -5.23
N GLN A 41 -2.90 -2.80 -4.15
CA GLN A 41 -1.51 -3.13 -3.82
C GLN A 41 -1.34 -4.63 -3.57
N ASP A 42 -2.19 -5.23 -2.74
CA ASP A 42 -2.15 -6.66 -2.41
C ASP A 42 -2.31 -7.53 -3.66
N PHE A 43 -3.20 -7.12 -4.57
CA PHE A 43 -3.39 -7.80 -5.84
C PHE A 43 -2.15 -7.70 -6.74
N LEU A 44 -1.54 -6.51 -6.84
CA LEU A 44 -0.30 -6.31 -7.60
C LEU A 44 0.86 -7.14 -7.04
N GLU A 45 1.07 -7.15 -5.72
CA GLU A 45 2.14 -7.93 -5.09
C GLU A 45 1.92 -9.44 -5.29
N THR A 46 0.67 -9.90 -5.22
CA THR A 46 0.32 -11.31 -5.49
C THR A 46 0.65 -11.69 -6.93
N ALA A 47 0.26 -10.86 -7.90
CA ALA A 47 0.57 -11.09 -9.31
C ALA A 47 2.09 -11.06 -9.56
N LEU A 48 2.82 -10.12 -8.95
CA LEU A 48 4.28 -10.05 -9.04
C LEU A 48 4.96 -11.31 -8.50
N LYS A 49 4.49 -11.88 -7.38
CA LYS A 49 4.99 -13.15 -6.83
C LYS A 49 4.71 -14.32 -7.77
N GLN A 50 3.47 -14.45 -8.24
CA GLN A 50 3.05 -15.55 -9.13
C GLN A 50 3.86 -15.59 -10.43
N HIS A 51 4.15 -14.41 -10.99
CA HIS A 51 4.85 -14.28 -12.28
C HIS A 51 6.33 -13.93 -12.12
N GLN A 52 6.90 -14.04 -10.91
CA GLN A 52 8.32 -13.80 -10.62
C GLN A 52 8.83 -12.44 -11.15
N GLY A 53 8.00 -11.40 -11.01
CA GLY A 53 8.32 -10.05 -11.47
C GLY A 53 8.34 -9.85 -12.99
N ASP A 54 7.80 -10.79 -13.78
CA ASP A 54 7.59 -10.61 -15.23
C ASP A 54 6.42 -9.67 -15.50
N ILE A 55 6.75 -8.40 -15.79
CA ILE A 55 5.76 -7.33 -15.98
C ILE A 55 4.79 -7.59 -17.13
N LYS A 56 5.18 -8.34 -18.17
CA LYS A 56 4.26 -8.64 -19.28
C LYS A 56 3.16 -9.58 -18.82
N LYS A 57 3.53 -10.64 -18.10
CA LYS A 57 2.58 -11.60 -17.54
C LYS A 57 1.71 -10.99 -16.44
N VAL A 58 2.29 -10.14 -15.60
CA VAL A 58 1.53 -9.40 -14.58
C VAL A 58 0.50 -8.49 -15.24
N ALA A 59 0.87 -7.76 -16.29
CA ALA A 59 -0.04 -6.88 -17.02
C ALA A 59 -1.21 -7.66 -17.64
N GLU A 60 -0.92 -8.79 -18.28
CA GLU A 60 -1.94 -9.70 -18.84
C GLU A 60 -2.87 -10.24 -17.73
N ASN A 61 -2.30 -10.73 -16.63
CA ASN A 61 -3.05 -11.27 -15.49
C ASN A 61 -3.98 -10.22 -14.83
N MET A 62 -3.50 -8.98 -14.70
CA MET A 62 -4.28 -7.87 -14.13
C MET A 62 -5.23 -7.21 -15.14
N GLY A 63 -5.17 -7.58 -16.42
CA GLY A 63 -5.99 -6.99 -17.49
C GLY A 63 -5.66 -5.51 -17.79
N ILE A 64 -4.42 -5.08 -17.57
CA ILE A 64 -3.96 -3.71 -17.78
C ILE A 64 -2.71 -3.66 -18.66
N THR A 65 -2.27 -2.45 -19.07
CA THR A 65 -1.03 -2.32 -19.85
C THR A 65 0.20 -2.46 -18.96
N SER A 66 1.33 -2.92 -19.51
CA SER A 66 2.61 -2.95 -18.79
C SER A 66 3.02 -1.57 -18.26
N ARG A 67 2.70 -0.49 -18.99
CA ARG A 67 2.93 0.89 -18.53
C ARG A 67 2.15 1.20 -17.26
N ALA A 68 0.88 0.76 -17.19
CA ALA A 68 0.06 0.94 -16.00
C ALA A 68 0.62 0.15 -14.80
N VAL A 69 1.13 -1.06 -15.02
CA VAL A 69 1.83 -1.84 -13.98
C VAL A 69 3.04 -1.07 -13.45
N TYR A 70 3.92 -0.55 -14.31
CA TYR A 70 5.04 0.28 -13.87
C TYR A 70 4.60 1.53 -13.09
N GLY A 71 3.50 2.15 -13.51
CA GLY A 71 2.89 3.26 -12.78
C GLY A 71 2.46 2.87 -11.36
N LYS A 72 1.82 1.72 -11.20
CA LYS A 72 1.39 1.21 -9.88
C LYS A 72 2.56 0.78 -9.01
N VAL A 73 3.56 0.09 -9.58
CA VAL A 73 4.82 -0.26 -8.89
C VAL A 73 5.49 0.99 -8.33
N LYS A 74 5.56 2.07 -9.13
CA LYS A 74 6.09 3.36 -8.67
C LYS A 74 5.21 3.98 -7.59
N LYS A 75 3.87 3.96 -7.77
CA LYS A 75 2.90 4.53 -6.82
C LYS A 75 3.00 3.90 -5.43
N TYR A 76 3.21 2.60 -5.37
CA TYR A 76 3.30 1.83 -4.11
C TYR A 76 4.73 1.55 -3.67
N GLU A 77 5.72 2.18 -4.31
CA GLU A 77 7.15 2.07 -3.96
C GLU A 77 7.69 0.63 -3.92
N ILE A 78 7.14 -0.24 -4.78
CA ILE A 78 7.51 -1.66 -4.81
C ILE A 78 8.86 -1.84 -5.53
N ASN A 79 9.81 -2.52 -4.88
CA ASN A 79 11.06 -2.91 -5.51
C ASN A 79 10.89 -4.19 -6.35
N LEU A 80 10.99 -4.08 -7.68
CA LEU A 80 10.84 -5.22 -8.58
C LEU A 80 11.94 -6.28 -8.47
N ALA A 81 13.11 -5.93 -7.94
CA ALA A 81 14.21 -6.88 -7.77
C ALA A 81 13.82 -8.02 -6.82
N ASP A 82 13.03 -7.71 -5.79
CA ASP A 82 12.63 -8.66 -4.74
C ASP A 82 11.84 -9.85 -5.30
N TYR A 83 11.10 -9.63 -6.40
CA TYR A 83 10.24 -10.62 -7.03
C TYR A 83 10.93 -11.43 -8.13
N ARG A 84 12.10 -10.99 -8.61
CA ARG A 84 12.87 -11.64 -9.68
C ARG A 84 13.89 -12.65 -9.18
N SER A 85 14.13 -12.68 -7.87
CA SER A 85 15.20 -13.46 -7.21
C SER A 85 15.10 -14.99 -7.41
N LEU A 86 13.94 -15.53 -7.77
CA LEU A 86 13.76 -16.98 -7.98
C LEU A 86 14.24 -17.49 -9.34
N LYS A 87 14.56 -16.60 -10.29
CA LYS A 87 14.98 -17.00 -11.65
C LYS A 87 16.49 -17.19 -11.81
N SER A 88 17.30 -16.84 -10.80
CA SER A 88 18.77 -16.91 -10.88
C SER A 88 19.40 -18.20 -10.32
N MET A 89 18.59 -19.22 -9.99
CA MET A 89 19.06 -20.52 -9.47
C MET A 89 18.71 -21.72 -10.37
N LEU A 90 18.23 -21.48 -11.59
CA LEU A 90 17.97 -22.48 -12.64
C LEU A 90 18.76 -22.10 -13.89
#